data_AF-A0A5N8WAN9-F1
#
_entry.id   AF-A0A5N8WAN9-F1
#
_cell.length_a   1.000
_cell.length_b   1.000
_cell.length_c   1.000
_cell.angle_alpha   90.00
_cell.angle_beta   90.00
_cell.angle_gamma   90.00
#
_symmetry.space_group_name_H-M   'P 1'
#
loop_
_entity.id
_entity.type
_entity.pdbx_description
1 polymer ?
#
loop_
_entity_poly.entity_id
_entity_poly.type
_entity_poly.pdbx_seq_one_letter_code
_entity_poly.pdbx_strand_id
1 'polypeptide(L)'
;VLDELTQAAPALPATPQGPPTAIVLGQYLAAIGILTEAEEERLHERMLRGAAAAGHRRVLFKPHPTAPARYNQALEKAAADAGVSLTVLDQPMLAESLYGLLQPELVISCFSTALLTAATCYRIPVARTGTDLLLERLTPYENSNRVPATIVDAVVPELGGEAPTRDIAHLSGLLTAVGYCMQSEAHARLRPEAEAWLAAHPDIARPPYVTRRRLTALQLPGGLRVIRLPGVARALRLPSSLARIPGVARALRRFPGARRTLRRMWRALG
;
A
#
# COMPACT_ATOMS: atom_id res chain seq x y z
N VAL A 1 18.78 0.45 24.29
CA VAL A 1 17.39 0.73 23.85
C VAL A 1 16.62 -0.52 23.44
N LEU A 2 16.87 -1.18 22.30
CA LEU A 2 16.08 -2.38 21.92
C LEU A 2 16.22 -3.54 22.92
N ASP A 3 17.44 -3.77 23.42
CA ASP A 3 17.68 -4.79 24.45
C ASP A 3 16.98 -4.46 25.78
N GLU A 4 16.96 -3.18 26.18
CA GLU A 4 16.27 -2.72 27.39
C GLU A 4 14.75 -2.89 27.27
N LEU A 5 14.17 -2.59 26.10
CA LEU A 5 12.75 -2.82 25.81
C LEU A 5 12.42 -4.32 25.80
N THR A 6 13.37 -5.16 25.39
CA THR A 6 13.23 -6.62 25.40
C THR A 6 13.23 -7.16 26.83
N GLN A 7 14.08 -6.63 27.71
CA GLN A 7 14.12 -7.02 29.13
C GLN A 7 12.85 -6.60 29.89
N ALA A 8 12.20 -5.51 29.48
CA ALA A 8 10.96 -5.03 30.08
C ALA A 8 9.69 -5.70 29.50
N ALA A 9 9.84 -6.58 28.50
CA ALA A 9 8.71 -7.22 27.85
C ALA A 9 8.03 -8.27 28.75
N PRO A 10 6.69 -8.43 28.66
CA PRO A 10 6.00 -9.51 29.36
C PRO A 10 6.49 -10.88 28.89
N ALA A 11 6.36 -11.88 29.77
CA ALA A 11 6.70 -13.26 29.43
C ALA A 11 5.82 -13.76 28.27
N LEU A 12 6.47 -14.41 27.31
CA LEU A 12 5.79 -14.99 26.16
C LEU A 12 4.93 -16.18 26.57
N PRO A 13 3.77 -16.40 25.92
CA PRO A 13 2.97 -17.59 26.15
C PRO A 13 3.77 -18.85 25.81
N ALA A 14 3.55 -19.92 26.57
CA ALA A 14 4.19 -21.20 26.29
C ALA A 14 3.75 -21.74 24.92
N THR A 15 4.72 -22.13 24.10
CA THR A 15 4.49 -22.72 22.77
C THR A 15 4.65 -24.25 22.84
N PRO A 16 3.58 -25.04 22.69
CA PRO A 16 3.61 -26.49 22.95
C PRO A 16 4.62 -27.27 22.12
N GLN A 17 4.95 -26.78 20.92
CA GLN A 17 5.80 -27.48 19.95
C GLN A 17 7.23 -26.89 19.89
N GLY A 18 7.61 -26.06 20.86
CA GLY A 18 8.87 -25.30 20.85
C GLY A 18 8.72 -23.91 20.21
N PRO A 19 9.82 -23.12 20.17
CA PRO A 19 9.77 -21.71 19.81
C PRO A 19 9.31 -21.52 18.35
N PRO A 20 8.56 -20.44 18.04
CA PRO A 20 8.15 -20.12 16.68
C PRO A 20 9.36 -19.93 15.76
N THR A 21 9.30 -20.51 14.56
CA THR A 21 10.36 -20.34 13.54
C THR A 21 10.06 -19.17 12.60
N ALA A 22 8.79 -18.75 12.51
CA ALA A 22 8.41 -17.58 11.73
C ALA A 22 7.43 -16.68 12.48
N ILE A 23 7.51 -15.38 12.22
CA ILE A 23 6.61 -14.37 12.78
C ILE A 23 5.86 -13.69 11.64
N VAL A 24 4.53 -13.67 11.72
CA VAL A 24 3.64 -12.88 10.86
C VAL A 24 3.18 -11.65 11.64
N LEU A 25 3.46 -10.46 11.11
CA LEU A 25 3.06 -9.19 11.70
C LEU A 25 1.83 -8.64 10.98
N GLY A 26 0.72 -8.59 11.70
CA GLY A 26 -0.50 -7.95 11.22
C GLY A 26 -0.35 -6.44 11.11
N GLN A 27 -1.22 -5.82 10.32
CA GLN A 27 -1.33 -4.37 10.18
C GLN A 27 -2.76 -3.93 10.54
N TYR A 28 -3.11 -2.70 10.24
CA TYR A 28 -4.38 -2.07 10.61
C TYR A 28 -5.15 -1.59 9.37
N LEU A 29 -5.03 -2.31 8.25
CA LEU A 29 -5.47 -1.87 6.92
C LEU A 29 -6.99 -1.77 6.81
N ALA A 30 -7.73 -2.67 7.46
CA ALA A 30 -9.18 -2.58 7.52
C ALA A 30 -9.66 -1.43 8.41
N ALA A 31 -8.99 -1.23 9.55
CA ALA A 31 -9.32 -0.16 10.49
C ALA A 31 -9.17 1.25 9.89
N ILE A 32 -8.31 1.41 8.88
CA ILE A 32 -8.14 2.67 8.13
C ILE A 32 -8.82 2.67 6.76
N GLY A 33 -9.67 1.68 6.48
CA GLY A 33 -10.51 1.62 5.29
C GLY A 33 -9.76 1.42 3.97
N ILE A 34 -8.52 0.93 4.01
CA ILE A 34 -7.76 0.58 2.79
C ILE A 34 -8.24 -0.77 2.26
N LEU A 35 -8.41 -1.73 3.16
CA LEU A 35 -8.94 -3.06 2.87
C LEU A 35 -10.28 -3.25 3.57
N THR A 36 -11.07 -4.20 3.09
CA THR A 36 -12.15 -4.79 3.89
C THR A 36 -11.58 -5.79 4.89
N GLU A 37 -12.32 -6.10 5.96
CA GLU A 37 -11.93 -7.14 6.94
C GLU A 37 -11.58 -8.47 6.26
N ALA A 38 -12.42 -8.92 5.31
CA ALA A 38 -12.19 -10.15 4.57
C ALA A 38 -10.95 -10.12 3.65
N GLU A 39 -10.58 -8.94 3.13
CA GLU A 39 -9.34 -8.79 2.36
C GLU A 39 -8.10 -8.81 3.26
N GLU A 40 -8.19 -8.24 4.46
CA GLU A 40 -7.13 -8.30 5.47
C GLU A 40 -6.96 -9.72 6.03
N GLU A 41 -8.04 -10.45 6.29
CA GLU A 41 -8.00 -11.88 6.64
C GLU A 41 -7.28 -12.70 5.55
N ARG A 42 -7.68 -12.54 4.28
CA ARG A 42 -7.01 -13.21 3.15
C ARG A 42 -5.55 -12.82 3.00
N LEU A 43 -5.17 -11.60 3.39
CA LEU A 43 -3.77 -11.17 3.39
C LEU A 43 -2.97 -11.94 4.44
N HIS A 44 -3.49 -12.06 5.67
CA HIS A 44 -2.86 -12.85 6.73
C HIS A 44 -2.78 -14.34 6.36
N GLU A 45 -3.83 -14.91 5.76
CA GLU A 45 -3.83 -16.29 5.28
C GLU A 45 -2.74 -16.54 4.24
N ARG A 46 -2.53 -15.61 3.29
CA ARG A 46 -1.45 -15.73 2.30
C ARG A 46 -0.07 -15.72 2.95
N MET A 47 0.15 -14.84 3.93
CA MET A 47 1.42 -14.80 4.68
C MET A 47 1.68 -16.11 5.42
N LEU A 48 0.66 -16.63 6.11
CA LEU A 48 0.75 -17.89 6.85
C LEU A 48 1.03 -19.09 5.92
N ARG A 49 0.30 -19.19 4.81
CA ARG A 49 0.51 -20.27 3.83
C ARG A 49 1.87 -20.16 3.14
N GLY A 50 2.34 -18.94 2.87
CA GLY A 50 3.69 -18.74 2.34
C GLY A 50 4.78 -19.09 3.35
N ALA A 51 4.59 -18.82 4.65
CA ALA A 51 5.48 -19.33 5.70
C ALA A 51 5.53 -20.85 5.71
N ALA A 52 4.37 -21.52 5.59
CA ALA A 52 4.28 -22.97 5.51
C ALA A 52 5.00 -23.52 4.26
N ALA A 53 4.83 -22.87 3.11
CA ALA A 53 5.52 -23.22 1.87
C ALA A 53 7.05 -23.05 1.96
N ALA A 54 7.52 -22.08 2.76
CA ALA A 54 8.93 -21.91 3.10
C ALA A 54 9.44 -22.92 4.16
N GLY A 55 8.59 -23.84 4.62
CA GLY A 55 8.97 -24.91 5.55
C GLY A 55 8.71 -24.62 7.02
N HIS A 56 8.20 -23.43 7.37
CA HIS A 56 7.92 -23.08 8.77
C HIS A 56 6.63 -23.71 9.27
N ARG A 57 6.72 -24.49 10.35
CA ARG A 57 5.59 -25.22 10.95
C ARG A 57 5.10 -24.63 12.27
N ARG A 58 5.87 -23.71 12.86
CA ARG A 58 5.53 -23.02 14.11
C ARG A 58 5.54 -21.53 13.84
N VAL A 59 4.36 -20.94 13.75
CA VAL A 59 4.18 -19.55 13.34
C VAL A 59 3.59 -18.76 14.49
N LEU A 60 4.19 -17.62 14.81
CA LEU A 60 3.61 -16.63 15.71
C LEU A 60 2.95 -15.54 14.90
N PHE A 61 1.66 -15.28 15.16
CA PHE A 61 0.96 -14.13 14.62
C PHE A 61 0.89 -13.02 15.67
N LYS A 62 1.48 -11.86 15.37
CA LYS A 62 1.35 -10.64 16.18
C LYS A 62 0.33 -9.72 15.49
N PRO A 63 -0.93 -9.67 15.93
CA PRO A 63 -1.90 -8.72 15.41
C PRO A 63 -1.48 -7.28 15.74
N HIS A 64 -1.98 -6.33 14.93
CA HIS A 64 -1.88 -4.92 15.27
C HIS A 64 -2.76 -4.61 16.50
N PRO A 65 -2.35 -3.72 17.42
CA PRO A 65 -3.11 -3.42 18.65
C PRO A 65 -4.57 -2.96 18.41
N THR A 66 -4.86 -2.44 17.22
CA THR A 66 -6.19 -1.95 16.83
C THR A 66 -6.96 -2.95 15.94
N ALA A 67 -6.44 -4.15 15.72
CA ALA A 67 -7.08 -5.16 14.88
C ALA A 67 -8.16 -5.94 15.69
N PRO A 68 -9.36 -6.17 15.13
CA PRO A 68 -10.38 -6.98 15.77
C PRO A 68 -9.92 -8.41 16.10
N ALA A 69 -10.32 -8.93 17.26
CA ALA A 69 -10.02 -10.30 17.69
C ALA A 69 -10.59 -11.40 16.77
N ARG A 70 -11.61 -11.08 15.97
CA ARG A 70 -12.29 -12.03 15.05
C ARG A 70 -11.34 -12.60 13.97
N TYR A 71 -10.27 -11.89 13.65
CA TYR A 71 -9.25 -12.35 12.69
C TYR A 71 -8.55 -13.65 13.08
N ASN A 72 -8.57 -14.01 14.37
CA ASN A 72 -7.86 -15.18 14.86
C ASN A 72 -8.52 -16.49 14.40
N GLN A 73 -9.85 -16.57 14.29
CA GLN A 73 -10.53 -17.84 13.94
C GLN A 73 -10.27 -18.27 12.49
N ALA A 74 -10.34 -17.34 11.53
CA ALA A 74 -10.05 -17.63 10.13
C ALA A 74 -8.59 -18.06 9.95
N LEU A 75 -7.67 -17.36 10.63
CA LEU A 75 -6.24 -17.65 10.58
C LEU A 75 -5.88 -18.98 11.25
N GLU A 76 -6.52 -19.32 12.37
CA GLU A 76 -6.40 -20.63 13.04
C GLU A 76 -6.85 -21.77 12.11
N LYS A 77 -7.98 -21.60 11.42
CA LYS A 77 -8.43 -22.58 10.42
C LYS A 77 -7.40 -22.71 9.28
N ALA A 78 -6.90 -21.60 8.74
CA ALA A 78 -5.89 -21.63 7.69
C ALA A 78 -4.59 -22.30 8.15
N ALA A 79 -4.22 -22.16 9.43
CA ALA A 79 -3.07 -22.81 10.03
C ALA A 79 -3.27 -24.33 10.12
N ALA A 80 -4.43 -24.77 10.61
CA ALA A 80 -4.78 -26.18 10.66
C ALA A 80 -4.77 -26.82 9.25
N ASP A 81 -5.39 -26.15 8.27
CA ASP A 81 -5.40 -26.59 6.87
C ASP A 81 -3.99 -26.67 6.25
N ALA A 82 -3.05 -25.84 6.72
CA ALA A 82 -1.67 -25.82 6.26
C ALA A 82 -0.73 -26.73 7.08
N GLY A 83 -1.23 -27.38 8.14
CA GLY A 83 -0.41 -28.16 9.08
C GLY A 83 0.62 -27.28 9.81
N VAL A 84 0.19 -26.10 10.26
CA VAL A 84 0.99 -25.13 11.02
C VAL A 84 0.44 -25.00 12.43
N SER A 85 1.32 -25.06 13.43
CA SER A 85 1.01 -24.65 14.79
C SER A 85 1.06 -23.12 14.88
N LEU A 86 -0.10 -22.50 15.06
CA LEU A 86 -0.24 -21.05 15.18
C LEU A 86 -0.28 -20.64 16.66
N THR A 87 0.53 -19.65 17.03
CA THR A 87 0.44 -18.95 18.32
C THR A 87 0.05 -17.50 18.05
N VAL A 88 -1.06 -17.03 18.59
CA VAL A 88 -1.45 -15.62 18.47
C VAL A 88 -0.97 -14.85 19.71
N LEU A 89 -0.23 -13.75 19.48
CA LEU A 89 0.30 -12.92 20.55
C LEU A 89 -0.46 -11.60 20.69
N ASP A 90 -1.47 -11.60 21.55
CA ASP A 90 -2.33 -10.44 21.80
C ASP A 90 -1.81 -9.52 22.92
N GLN A 91 -0.56 -9.69 23.35
CA GLN A 91 0.04 -8.84 24.36
C GLN A 91 0.51 -7.50 23.74
N PRO A 92 0.43 -6.38 24.48
CA PRO A 92 0.88 -5.06 24.02
C PRO A 92 2.40 -4.95 24.09
N MET A 93 3.09 -5.65 23.19
CA MET A 93 4.54 -5.61 23.06
C MET A 93 4.97 -5.25 21.65
N LEU A 94 6.16 -4.66 21.54
CA LEU A 94 6.78 -4.34 20.26
C LEU A 94 7.15 -5.62 19.51
N ALA A 95 7.05 -5.57 18.17
CA ALA A 95 7.47 -6.67 17.33
C ALA A 95 8.99 -6.92 17.46
N GLU A 96 9.75 -5.84 17.63
CA GLU A 96 11.20 -5.84 17.76
C GLU A 96 11.70 -6.63 18.97
N SER A 97 10.96 -6.61 20.08
CA SER A 97 11.28 -7.38 21.28
C SER A 97 11.24 -8.88 21.01
N LEU A 98 10.40 -9.34 20.08
CA LEU A 98 10.30 -10.76 19.72
C LEU A 98 11.56 -11.28 19.03
N TYR A 99 12.31 -10.41 18.35
CA TYR A 99 13.50 -10.82 17.60
C TYR A 99 14.63 -11.25 18.53
N GLY A 100 14.84 -10.50 19.61
CA GLY A 100 15.79 -10.87 20.66
C GLY A 100 15.37 -12.09 21.47
N LEU A 101 14.06 -12.23 21.75
CA LEU A 101 13.53 -13.32 22.58
C LEU A 101 13.43 -14.65 21.85
N LEU A 102 13.05 -14.63 20.57
CA LEU A 102 12.70 -15.84 19.82
C LEU A 102 13.70 -16.19 18.71
N GLN A 103 14.47 -15.21 18.22
CA GLN A 103 15.39 -15.37 17.09
C GLN A 103 14.75 -16.15 15.91
N PRO A 104 13.61 -15.68 15.37
CA PRO A 104 12.91 -16.39 14.31
C PRO A 104 13.77 -16.48 13.04
N GLU A 105 13.49 -17.50 12.24
CA GLU A 105 14.17 -17.73 10.96
C GLU A 105 13.53 -16.91 9.82
N LEU A 106 12.32 -16.39 10.01
CA LEU A 106 11.62 -15.55 9.03
C LEU A 106 10.64 -14.57 9.69
N VAL A 107 10.58 -13.33 9.21
CA VAL A 107 9.54 -12.36 9.56
C VAL A 107 8.79 -11.91 8.31
N ILE A 108 7.45 -11.93 8.38
CA ILE A 108 6.55 -11.63 7.26
C ILE A 108 5.60 -10.51 7.66
N SER A 109 5.40 -9.53 6.79
CA SER A 109 4.35 -8.52 6.95
C SER A 109 3.95 -7.93 5.60
N CYS A 110 2.97 -7.03 5.58
CA CYS A 110 2.68 -6.25 4.39
C CYS A 110 3.69 -5.11 4.26
N PHE A 111 3.70 -4.18 5.21
CA PHE A 111 4.59 -3.01 5.19
C PHE A 111 5.08 -2.58 6.58
N SER A 112 5.03 -3.48 7.58
CA SER A 112 5.54 -3.17 8.92
C SER A 112 7.01 -2.76 8.83
N THR A 113 7.35 -1.61 9.41
CA THR A 113 8.74 -1.15 9.49
C THR A 113 9.61 -2.07 10.36
N ALA A 114 9.01 -2.89 11.22
CA ALA A 114 9.71 -3.89 12.01
C ALA A 114 10.41 -4.95 11.11
N LEU A 115 9.98 -5.13 9.85
CA LEU A 115 10.72 -5.91 8.85
C LEU A 115 12.14 -5.36 8.64
N LEU A 116 12.27 -4.03 8.54
CA LEU A 116 13.58 -3.40 8.35
C LEU A 116 14.45 -3.63 9.58
N THR A 117 13.89 -3.48 10.78
CA THR A 117 14.60 -3.79 12.04
C THR A 117 15.05 -5.25 12.11
N ALA A 118 14.19 -6.20 11.76
CA ALA A 118 14.52 -7.62 11.71
C ALA A 118 15.72 -7.88 10.78
N ALA A 119 15.70 -7.31 9.58
CA ALA A 119 16.75 -7.49 8.59
C ALA A 119 18.07 -6.81 8.98
N THR A 120 18.03 -5.54 9.40
CA THR A 120 19.25 -4.74 9.59
C THR A 120 19.89 -4.91 10.96
N CYS A 121 19.07 -5.04 12.01
CA CYS A 121 19.57 -5.10 13.38
C CYS A 121 19.77 -6.54 13.86
N TYR A 122 18.90 -7.46 13.43
CA TYR A 122 18.92 -8.85 13.88
C TYR A 122 19.39 -9.85 12.82
N ARG A 123 19.60 -9.41 11.56
CA ARG A 123 19.98 -10.28 10.43
C ARG A 123 19.01 -11.43 10.19
N ILE A 124 17.74 -11.21 10.53
CA ILE A 124 16.67 -12.18 10.32
C ILE A 124 16.15 -12.03 8.88
N PRO A 125 15.99 -13.13 8.12
CA PRO A 125 15.33 -13.10 6.83
C PRO A 125 13.92 -12.49 6.91
N VAL A 126 13.56 -11.71 5.89
CA VAL A 126 12.28 -11.02 5.82
C VAL A 126 11.60 -11.21 4.49
N ALA A 127 10.26 -11.19 4.53
CA ALA A 127 9.44 -11.22 3.33
C ALA A 127 8.25 -10.27 3.46
N ARG A 128 7.83 -9.72 2.32
CA ARG A 128 6.60 -8.93 2.21
C ARG A 128 5.50 -9.70 1.49
N THR A 129 4.27 -9.22 1.63
CA THR A 129 3.11 -9.70 0.85
C THR A 129 2.09 -8.58 0.71
N GLY A 130 1.61 -8.31 -0.52
CA GLY A 130 0.45 -7.45 -0.77
C GLY A 130 0.70 -5.93 -0.75
N THR A 131 1.95 -5.49 -0.84
CA THR A 131 2.34 -4.07 -0.95
C THR A 131 1.83 -3.40 -2.23
N ASP A 132 1.70 -4.16 -3.32
CA ASP A 132 1.18 -3.72 -4.60
C ASP A 132 -0.25 -3.19 -4.51
N LEU A 133 -1.15 -4.01 -3.93
CA LEU A 133 -2.54 -3.66 -3.69
C LEU A 133 -2.67 -2.48 -2.73
N LEU A 134 -1.82 -2.45 -1.70
CA LEU A 134 -1.76 -1.36 -0.74
C LEU A 134 -1.40 -0.03 -1.44
N LEU A 135 -0.31 -0.01 -2.21
CA LEU A 135 0.17 1.19 -2.92
C LEU A 135 -0.85 1.73 -3.92
N GLU A 136 -1.63 0.84 -4.55
CA GLU A 136 -2.74 1.21 -5.43
C GLU A 136 -3.88 1.89 -4.68
N ARG A 137 -4.26 1.38 -3.50
CA ARG A 137 -5.44 1.82 -2.74
C ARG A 137 -5.18 2.92 -1.73
N LEU A 138 -3.92 3.29 -1.47
CA LEU A 138 -3.58 4.38 -0.56
C LEU A 138 -4.12 5.72 -1.09
N THR A 139 -5.24 6.16 -0.52
CA THR A 139 -5.88 7.45 -0.77
C THR A 139 -5.99 8.25 0.54
N PRO A 140 -5.77 9.58 0.52
CA PRO A 140 -5.28 10.38 -0.61
C PRO A 140 -3.87 9.94 -1.04
N TYR A 141 -3.37 10.42 -2.19
CA TYR A 141 -2.04 10.02 -2.66
C TYR A 141 -0.96 10.34 -1.61
N GLU A 142 -1.20 11.40 -0.85
CA GLU A 142 -0.40 11.94 0.25
C GLU A 142 -0.45 11.11 1.55
N ASN A 143 -1.21 10.01 1.59
CA ASN A 143 -1.28 9.16 2.77
C ASN A 143 0.13 8.75 3.22
N SER A 144 0.45 9.01 4.49
CA SER A 144 1.80 8.83 5.05
C SER A 144 2.30 7.39 4.95
N ASN A 145 1.41 6.39 4.93
CA ASN A 145 1.78 4.99 4.76
C ASN A 145 2.36 4.67 3.37
N ARG A 146 2.25 5.59 2.40
CA ARG A 146 2.88 5.42 1.08
C ARG A 146 4.40 5.37 1.16
N VAL A 147 5.02 6.12 2.06
CA VAL A 147 6.49 6.10 2.25
C VAL A 147 6.97 4.73 2.77
N PRO A 148 6.51 4.21 3.93
CA PRO A 148 6.95 2.91 4.41
C PRO A 148 6.55 1.76 3.46
N ALA A 149 5.37 1.81 2.83
CA ALA A 149 4.98 0.82 1.83
C ALA A 149 5.92 0.83 0.60
N THR A 150 6.35 2.01 0.14
CA THR A 150 7.32 2.15 -0.95
C THR A 150 8.67 1.56 -0.56
N ILE A 151 9.15 1.85 0.66
CA ILE A 151 10.43 1.31 1.15
C ILE A 151 10.37 -0.21 1.20
N VAL A 152 9.37 -0.78 1.88
CA VAL A 152 9.23 -2.23 2.03
C VAL A 152 9.11 -2.91 0.66
N ASP A 153 8.26 -2.39 -0.22
CA ASP A 153 8.09 -2.96 -1.56
C ASP A 153 9.39 -2.95 -2.39
N ALA A 154 10.21 -1.91 -2.22
CA ALA A 154 11.45 -1.72 -2.94
C ALA A 154 12.63 -2.56 -2.41
N VAL A 155 12.67 -2.89 -1.12
CA VAL A 155 13.85 -3.52 -0.49
C VAL A 155 13.60 -4.88 0.14
N VAL A 156 12.33 -5.24 0.41
CA VAL A 156 11.98 -6.52 1.02
C VAL A 156 11.55 -7.51 -0.10
N PRO A 157 12.10 -8.74 -0.13
CA PRO A 157 11.66 -9.78 -1.05
C PRO A 157 10.16 -10.08 -0.91
N GLU A 158 9.47 -10.33 -2.02
CA GLU A 158 8.13 -10.93 -1.94
C GLU A 158 8.25 -12.34 -1.34
N LEU A 159 7.25 -12.76 -0.57
CA LEU A 159 7.24 -14.09 0.03
C LEU A 159 7.29 -15.19 -1.05
N GLY A 160 8.38 -15.97 -1.02
CA GLY A 160 8.67 -16.99 -2.05
C GLY A 160 9.26 -16.41 -3.35
N GLY A 161 9.56 -15.12 -3.39
CA GLY A 161 10.21 -14.43 -4.51
C GLY A 161 11.68 -14.12 -4.25
N GLU A 162 12.33 -13.59 -5.29
CA GLU A 162 13.72 -13.15 -5.22
C GLU A 162 13.84 -11.78 -4.53
N ALA A 163 15.03 -11.50 -3.99
CA ALA A 163 15.32 -10.20 -3.40
C ALA A 163 15.33 -9.11 -4.48
N PRO A 164 14.74 -7.93 -4.22
CA PRO A 164 14.80 -6.83 -5.16
C PRO A 164 16.25 -6.37 -5.34
N THR A 165 16.66 -6.14 -6.59
CA THR A 165 18.04 -5.77 -6.97
C THR A 165 18.34 -4.27 -6.82
N ARG A 166 17.59 -3.54 -5.99
CA ARG A 166 17.67 -2.07 -5.92
C ARG A 166 18.76 -1.65 -4.93
N ASP A 167 19.70 -0.84 -5.41
CA ASP A 167 20.70 -0.23 -4.56
C ASP A 167 20.17 1.00 -3.81
N ILE A 168 21.00 1.54 -2.91
CA ILE A 168 20.66 2.71 -2.08
C ILE A 168 20.36 3.94 -2.95
N ALA A 169 21.09 4.14 -4.05
CA ALA A 169 20.89 5.30 -4.92
C ALA A 169 19.52 5.26 -5.61
N HIS A 170 19.12 4.08 -6.07
CA HIS A 170 17.79 3.86 -6.64
C HIS A 170 16.70 4.11 -5.60
N LEU A 171 16.84 3.60 -4.37
CA LEU A 171 15.88 3.84 -3.29
C LEU A 171 15.78 5.33 -2.94
N SER A 172 16.91 6.02 -2.82
CA SER A 172 16.93 7.47 -2.53
C SER A 172 16.19 8.26 -3.60
N GLY A 173 16.46 7.99 -4.88
CA GLY A 173 15.77 8.69 -5.97
C GLY A 173 14.28 8.35 -6.07
N LEU A 174 13.90 7.09 -5.81
CA LEU A 174 12.50 6.67 -5.69
C LEU A 174 11.78 7.45 -4.58
N LEU A 175 12.40 7.58 -3.40
CA LEU A 175 11.83 8.32 -2.28
C LEU A 175 11.78 9.83 -2.54
N THR A 176 12.77 10.39 -3.24
CA THR A 176 12.70 11.80 -3.70
C THR A 176 11.50 12.01 -4.62
N ALA A 177 11.31 11.13 -5.62
CA ALA A 177 10.20 11.23 -6.56
C ALA A 177 8.84 11.05 -5.87
N VAL A 178 8.68 10.03 -5.02
CA VAL A 178 7.44 9.78 -4.25
C VAL A 178 7.17 10.91 -3.27
N GLY A 179 8.18 11.34 -2.50
CA GLY A 179 8.07 12.43 -1.52
C GLY A 179 7.69 13.76 -2.16
N TYR A 180 8.31 14.11 -3.28
CA TYR A 180 7.91 15.27 -4.08
C TYR A 180 6.47 15.12 -4.57
N CYS A 181 6.10 13.96 -5.13
CA CYS A 181 4.76 13.73 -5.62
C CYS A 181 3.73 13.77 -4.49
N MET A 182 4.07 13.38 -3.26
CA MET A 182 3.18 13.48 -2.10
C MET A 182 3.04 14.95 -1.67
N GLN A 183 4.15 15.68 -1.51
CA GLN A 183 4.15 17.02 -0.90
C GLN A 183 4.77 18.07 -1.82
N SER A 184 4.23 18.22 -3.05
CA SER A 184 4.87 19.01 -4.12
C SER A 184 5.04 20.49 -3.80
N GLU A 185 4.14 21.05 -2.98
CA GLU A 185 4.23 22.45 -2.53
C GLU A 185 5.30 22.60 -1.45
N ALA A 186 5.25 21.79 -0.39
CA ALA A 186 6.21 21.83 0.71
C ALA A 186 7.64 21.41 0.29
N HIS A 187 7.75 20.63 -0.79
CA HIS A 187 9.02 20.12 -1.31
C HIS A 187 9.30 20.61 -2.73
N ALA A 188 8.87 21.83 -3.08
CA ALA A 188 9.06 22.42 -4.42
C ALA A 188 10.51 22.33 -4.94
N ARG A 189 11.50 22.43 -4.05
CA ARG A 189 12.93 22.30 -4.35
C ARG A 189 13.33 20.93 -4.94
N LEU A 190 12.58 19.87 -4.65
CA LEU A 190 12.87 18.51 -5.12
C LEU A 190 12.37 18.25 -6.54
N ARG A 191 11.65 19.20 -7.15
CA ARG A 191 11.08 19.03 -8.49
C ARG A 191 12.11 18.61 -9.55
N PRO A 192 13.28 19.28 -9.68
CA PRO A 192 14.23 18.92 -10.73
C PRO A 192 14.77 17.50 -10.57
N GLU A 193 15.07 17.09 -9.34
CA GLU A 193 15.56 15.73 -9.03
C GLU A 193 14.48 14.68 -9.30
N ALA A 194 13.23 14.94 -8.88
CA ALA A 194 12.10 14.06 -9.15
C ALA A 194 11.83 13.91 -10.66
N GLU A 195 11.84 15.01 -11.42
CA GLU A 195 11.66 14.97 -12.88
C GLU A 195 12.77 14.17 -13.58
N ALA A 196 14.02 14.42 -13.24
CA ALA A 196 15.16 13.70 -13.81
C ALA A 196 15.09 12.20 -13.50
N TRP A 197 14.79 11.85 -12.25
CA TRP A 197 14.68 10.44 -11.84
C TRP A 197 13.51 9.74 -12.53
N LEU A 198 12.33 10.38 -12.61
CA LEU A 198 11.15 9.82 -13.27
C LEU A 198 11.35 9.64 -14.78
N ALA A 199 12.11 10.54 -15.42
CA ALA A 199 12.46 10.42 -16.85
C ALA A 199 13.40 9.24 -17.11
N ALA A 200 14.33 8.96 -16.18
CA ALA A 200 15.24 7.82 -16.27
C ALA A 200 14.58 6.48 -15.92
N HIS A 201 13.45 6.48 -15.20
CA HIS A 201 12.77 5.28 -14.70
C HIS A 201 11.28 5.26 -15.12
N PRO A 202 10.97 5.07 -16.41
CA PRO A 202 9.58 5.11 -16.90
C PRO A 202 8.69 4.02 -16.29
N ASP A 203 9.28 2.92 -15.84
CA ASP A 203 8.56 1.78 -15.25
C ASP A 203 8.16 2.00 -13.78
N ILE A 204 8.57 3.09 -13.12
CA ILE A 204 8.19 3.40 -11.72
C ILE A 204 6.66 3.42 -11.49
N ALA A 205 5.86 3.61 -12.54
CA ALA A 205 4.41 3.48 -12.44
C ALA A 205 3.94 2.05 -12.12
N ARG A 206 4.82 1.05 -12.14
CA ARG A 206 4.57 -0.36 -11.81
C ARG A 206 5.69 -0.94 -10.93
N PRO A 207 5.39 -1.41 -9.70
CA PRO A 207 4.13 -1.23 -8.97
C PRO A 207 3.79 0.27 -8.77
N PRO A 208 2.53 0.65 -8.46
CA PRO A 208 2.05 2.03 -8.64
C PRO A 208 2.54 3.02 -7.54
N TYR A 209 3.85 3.21 -7.41
CA TYR A 209 4.44 4.17 -6.45
C TYR A 209 3.94 5.60 -6.70
N VAL A 210 3.86 6.00 -7.97
CA VAL A 210 3.25 7.27 -8.40
C VAL A 210 2.15 7.01 -9.41
N THR A 211 0.93 7.45 -9.09
CA THR A 211 -0.20 7.24 -10.00
C THR A 211 -0.06 8.09 -11.26
N ARG A 212 -0.50 7.56 -12.40
CA ARG A 212 -0.52 8.32 -13.67
C ARG A 212 -1.32 9.62 -13.56
N ARG A 213 -2.40 9.60 -12.76
CA ARG A 213 -3.20 10.80 -12.46
C ARG A 213 -2.36 11.86 -11.74
N ARG A 214 -1.54 11.46 -10.75
CA ARG A 214 -0.67 12.39 -10.01
C ARG A 214 0.43 12.95 -10.90
N LEU A 215 1.11 12.11 -11.68
CA LEU A 215 2.11 12.55 -12.66
C LEU A 215 1.52 13.57 -13.66
N THR A 216 0.31 13.32 -14.14
CA THR A 216 -0.41 14.24 -15.03
C THR A 216 -0.71 15.58 -14.34
N ALA A 217 -1.19 15.55 -13.09
CA ALA A 217 -1.52 16.76 -12.34
C ALA A 217 -0.30 17.65 -12.08
N LEU A 218 0.86 17.04 -11.82
CA LEU A 218 2.12 17.74 -11.56
C LEU A 218 2.92 18.07 -12.84
N GLN A 219 2.43 17.63 -14.01
CA GLN A 219 3.10 17.75 -15.30
C GLN A 219 4.49 17.09 -15.33
N LEU A 220 4.59 15.92 -14.69
CA LEU A 220 5.82 15.13 -14.59
C LEU A 220 5.92 14.05 -15.69
N PRO A 221 7.13 13.53 -15.98
CA PRO A 221 7.31 12.38 -16.87
C PRO A 221 6.41 11.20 -16.49
N GLY A 222 5.89 10.47 -17.50
CA GLY A 222 4.90 9.40 -17.31
C GLY A 222 3.45 9.87 -17.17
N GLY A 223 3.22 11.17 -16.98
CA GLY A 223 1.89 11.79 -17.02
C GLY A 223 1.31 11.88 -18.45
N LEU A 224 0.00 12.08 -18.55
CA LEU A 224 -0.65 12.43 -19.81
C LEU A 224 -0.28 13.87 -20.18
N ARG A 225 0.17 14.09 -21.41
CA ARG A 225 0.36 15.45 -21.94
C ARG A 225 -1.01 16.08 -22.16
N VAL A 226 -1.36 17.07 -21.33
CA VAL A 226 -2.52 17.92 -21.60
C VAL A 226 -2.11 18.90 -22.69
N ILE A 227 -2.36 18.55 -23.96
CA ILE A 227 -2.25 19.50 -25.05
C ILE A 227 -3.37 20.53 -24.86
N ARG A 228 -3.05 21.68 -24.28
CA ARG A 228 -3.94 22.83 -24.28
C ARG A 228 -3.96 23.39 -25.69
N LEU A 229 -4.83 22.85 -26.55
CA LEU A 229 -5.13 23.46 -27.84
C LEU A 229 -5.68 24.87 -27.58
N PRO A 230 -5.02 25.93 -28.05
CA PRO A 230 -5.56 27.28 -27.97
C PRO A 230 -6.89 27.32 -28.74
N GLY A 231 -8.00 27.64 -28.06
CA GLY A 231 -9.30 27.87 -28.71
C GLY A 231 -10.46 26.96 -28.28
N VAL A 232 -10.23 25.82 -27.63
CA VAL A 232 -11.33 24.89 -27.28
C VAL A 232 -12.20 25.40 -26.11
N ALA A 233 -11.64 26.25 -25.24
CA ALA A 233 -12.40 26.94 -24.19
C ALA A 233 -13.42 27.95 -24.75
N ARG A 234 -13.22 28.43 -25.99
CA ARG A 234 -14.14 29.37 -26.65
C ARG A 234 -15.33 28.66 -27.31
N ALA A 235 -15.17 27.40 -27.72
CA ALA A 235 -16.20 26.63 -28.41
C ALA A 235 -17.30 26.05 -27.48
N LEU A 236 -17.11 26.08 -26.16
CA LEU A 236 -18.09 25.60 -25.17
C LEU A 236 -18.89 26.71 -24.47
N ARG A 237 -18.71 27.98 -24.87
CA ARG A 237 -19.64 29.04 -24.48
C ARG A 237 -20.84 28.98 -25.44
N LEU A 238 -21.90 28.29 -25.02
CA LEU A 238 -23.21 28.45 -25.64
C LEU A 238 -23.53 29.96 -25.68
N PRO A 239 -23.90 30.52 -26.85
CA PRO A 239 -24.29 31.92 -26.92
C PRO A 239 -25.50 32.14 -26.01
N SER A 240 -25.47 33.21 -25.21
CA SER A 240 -26.49 33.62 -24.25
C SER A 240 -27.86 33.91 -24.88
N SER A 241 -27.98 33.85 -26.20
CA SER A 241 -29.22 33.91 -26.97
C SER A 241 -30.05 32.63 -26.90
N LEU A 242 -29.44 31.45 -26.73
CA LEU A 242 -30.16 30.16 -26.66
C LEU A 242 -30.80 29.90 -25.29
N ALA A 243 -30.39 30.61 -24.24
CA ALA A 243 -30.99 30.53 -22.91
C ALA A 243 -32.36 31.21 -22.79
N ARG A 244 -32.82 31.92 -23.83
CA ARG A 244 -34.09 32.67 -23.85
C ARG A 244 -35.24 31.96 -24.56
N ILE A 245 -35.02 30.74 -25.07
CA ILE A 245 -36.09 29.95 -25.69
C ILE A 245 -37.00 29.37 -24.58
N PRO A 246 -38.31 29.69 -24.54
CA PRO A 246 -39.20 29.37 -23.40
C PRO A 246 -39.39 27.88 -23.06
N GLY A 247 -38.90 26.96 -23.90
CA GLY A 247 -38.95 25.50 -23.68
C GLY A 247 -37.66 24.88 -23.12
N VAL A 248 -36.48 25.46 -23.36
CA VAL A 248 -35.18 24.84 -23.02
C VAL A 248 -34.84 25.04 -21.53
N ALA A 249 -35.19 26.20 -20.96
CA ALA A 249 -34.97 26.50 -19.55
C ALA A 249 -35.82 25.61 -18.61
N ARG A 250 -36.98 25.14 -19.09
CA ARG A 250 -37.93 24.32 -18.29
C ARG A 250 -37.51 22.86 -18.20
N ALA A 251 -36.88 22.31 -19.25
CA ALA A 251 -36.34 20.95 -19.26
C ALA A 251 -35.07 20.82 -18.39
N LEU A 252 -34.23 21.86 -18.35
CA LEU A 252 -32.96 21.86 -17.60
C LEU A 252 -33.12 21.97 -16.08
N ARG A 253 -34.26 22.48 -15.58
CA ARG A 253 -34.54 22.56 -14.13
C ARG A 253 -35.18 21.30 -13.55
N ARG A 254 -35.77 20.42 -14.37
CA ARG A 254 -36.60 19.32 -13.88
C ARG A 254 -35.93 17.94 -13.93
N PHE A 255 -34.84 17.74 -14.69
CA PHE A 255 -34.08 16.49 -14.73
C PHE A 255 -32.57 16.70 -14.99
N PRO A 256 -31.69 16.60 -13.98
CA PRO A 256 -30.24 16.81 -14.13
C PRO A 256 -29.53 15.79 -15.06
N GLY A 257 -30.17 14.65 -15.36
CA GLY A 257 -29.60 13.55 -16.14
C GLY A 257 -29.73 13.64 -17.67
N ALA A 258 -30.56 14.54 -18.21
CA ALA A 258 -30.88 14.58 -19.64
C ALA A 258 -29.72 15.05 -20.56
N ARG A 259 -28.62 15.57 -19.99
CA ARG A 259 -27.44 15.99 -20.75
C ARG A 259 -26.67 14.84 -21.40
N ARG A 260 -26.80 13.61 -20.87
CA ARG A 260 -26.11 12.43 -21.41
C ARG A 260 -26.84 11.80 -22.61
N THR A 261 -28.16 11.88 -22.67
CA THR A 261 -28.97 11.24 -23.72
C THR A 261 -29.01 12.08 -25.01
N LEU A 262 -29.10 13.41 -24.88
CA LEU A 262 -29.04 14.34 -26.03
C LEU A 262 -27.67 14.32 -26.74
N ARG A 263 -26.59 14.08 -25.99
CA ARG A 263 -25.24 13.91 -26.55
C ARG A 263 -25.05 12.62 -27.35
N ARG A 264 -25.85 11.59 -27.11
CA ARG A 264 -25.80 10.32 -27.88
C ARG A 264 -26.60 10.41 -29.17
N MET A 265 -27.75 11.09 -29.19
CA MET A 265 -28.55 11.27 -30.41
C MET A 265 -27.86 12.16 -31.46
N TRP A 266 -27.10 13.17 -31.04
CA TRP A 266 -26.41 14.07 -31.97
C TRP A 266 -25.09 13.52 -32.56
N ARG A 267 -24.59 12.37 -32.10
CA ARG A 267 -23.42 11.69 -32.70
C ARG A 267 -23.78 10.72 -33.83
N ALA A 268 -25.07 10.50 -34.08
CA ALA A 268 -25.55 9.59 -35.13
C ALA A 268 -26.01 10.32 -36.41
N LEU A 269 -25.88 11.65 -36.47
CA LEU A 269 -26.32 12.48 -37.60
C LEU A 269 -25.25 13.48 -38.07
N GLY A 270 -23.97 13.21 -37.80
CA GLY A 270 -22.85 14.03 -38.27
C GLY A 270 -21.54 13.29 -38.15
#